data_AF-A0A0E4BPG5-F1
#
_entry.id   AF-A0A0E4BPG5-F1
#
_cell.length_a   1.000
_cell.length_b   1.000
_cell.length_c   1.000
_cell.angle_alpha   90.00
_cell.angle_beta   90.00
_cell.angle_gamma   90.00
#
_symmetry.space_group_name_H-M   'P 1'
#
loop_
_entity.id
_entity.type
_entity.pdbx_description
1 polymer ?
#
loop_
_entity_poly.entity_id
_entity_poly.type
_entity_poly.pdbx_seq_one_letter_code
_entity_poly.pdbx_strand_id
1 'polypeptide(L)'
;MACRRASHPSNGRSIPSPAIRGFTLLLPDDYRVHGEDIVVVSFFATAPDHNDGGAPDDPEIREAVMALPSHPRLSRMTDILDYEYAALLLTKAEYDGAFATPPAPLALATADRPRWLDVGGACAFFEAAAPYARKMFAAPPRADLAETRAIALTPRASDPNAGKGPQDEHVRQNPPTGYQPYYYYVGGVPSRDNFRLHDWSKDHAHNHLGGTMRPCQAVPEMSPFYIEFEEYFGGYNFGGGNAQLDFKDMKFDWACG
;
A
#
# COMPACT_ATOMS: atom_id res chain seq x y z
N MET A 1 16.04 7.09 15.41
CA MET A 1 16.13 5.66 15.03
C MET A 1 16.51 5.66 13.56
N ALA A 2 17.68 5.14 13.20
CA ALA A 2 18.26 5.35 11.87
C ALA A 2 17.99 4.12 10.99
N CYS A 3 17.02 4.23 10.08
CA CYS A 3 16.92 3.36 8.92
C CYS A 3 18.13 3.69 8.01
N ARG A 4 19.11 2.77 7.92
CA ARG A 4 20.31 3.00 7.09
C ARG A 4 19.91 2.90 5.63
N ARG A 5 20.01 4.02 4.89
CA ARG A 5 20.10 4.01 3.41
C ARG A 5 21.27 3.12 3.01
N ALA A 6 20.99 1.92 2.52
CA ALA A 6 21.95 1.14 1.76
C ALA A 6 21.78 1.53 0.29
N SER A 7 22.61 2.45 -0.19
CA SER A 7 22.77 2.73 -1.62
C SER A 7 23.62 1.64 -2.24
N HIS A 8 23.04 0.71 -3.01
CA HIS A 8 23.71 -0.06 -4.06
C HIS A 8 22.75 -0.17 -5.26
N PRO A 9 23.23 -0.06 -6.51
CA PRO A 9 22.38 -0.20 -7.68
C PRO A 9 22.15 -1.68 -7.95
N SER A 10 20.91 -2.16 -7.91
CA SER A 10 20.58 -3.45 -8.52
C SER A 10 19.21 -3.42 -9.18
N ASN A 11 19.22 -3.44 -10.51
CA ASN A 11 18.03 -3.50 -11.35
C ASN A 11 17.22 -4.79 -11.05
N GLY A 12 16.04 -4.63 -10.43
CA GLY A 12 14.87 -5.52 -10.55
C GLY A 12 15.01 -6.96 -10.04
N ARG A 13 14.47 -7.27 -8.85
CA ARG A 13 14.59 -8.59 -8.22
C ARG A 13 13.21 -9.22 -7.99
N SER A 14 13.02 -10.44 -8.48
CA SER A 14 11.75 -11.19 -8.45
C SER A 14 11.52 -11.96 -7.15
N ILE A 15 10.32 -11.88 -6.60
CA ILE A 15 9.92 -12.72 -5.46
C ILE A 15 9.56 -14.14 -5.97
N PRO A 16 10.24 -15.22 -5.51
CA PRO A 16 9.90 -16.59 -5.93
C PRO A 16 8.59 -17.12 -5.34
N SER A 17 8.08 -16.42 -4.33
CA SER A 17 6.85 -16.75 -3.60
C SER A 17 5.68 -15.87 -4.07
N PRO A 18 4.44 -16.38 -4.04
CA PRO A 18 3.25 -15.61 -4.37
C PRO A 18 3.14 -14.35 -3.50
N ALA A 19 2.81 -13.22 -4.13
CA ALA A 19 2.47 -11.99 -3.41
C ALA A 19 1.17 -12.17 -2.61
N ILE A 20 1.13 -11.59 -1.41
CA ILE A 20 -0.07 -11.55 -0.58
C ILE A 20 -0.99 -10.41 -1.05
N ARG A 21 -2.29 -10.68 -1.12
CA ARG A 21 -3.31 -9.64 -1.33
C ARG A 21 -3.61 -8.96 0.00
N GLY A 22 -3.32 -7.67 0.15
CA GLY A 22 -3.73 -6.96 1.36
C GLY A 22 -5.15 -6.41 1.28
N PHE A 23 -5.54 -5.79 0.16
CA PHE A 23 -6.91 -5.31 0.01
C PHE A 23 -7.45 -5.41 -1.41
N THR A 24 -8.78 -5.31 -1.51
CA THR A 24 -9.52 -5.13 -2.76
C THR A 24 -10.62 -4.12 -2.48
N LEU A 25 -10.63 -3.04 -3.24
CA LEU A 25 -11.44 -1.87 -2.97
C LEU A 25 -12.34 -1.57 -4.16
N LEU A 26 -13.64 -1.57 -3.92
CA LEU A 26 -14.61 -1.02 -4.86
C LEU A 26 -14.51 0.51 -4.82
N LEU A 27 -14.14 1.11 -5.95
CA LEU A 27 -13.91 2.54 -6.08
C LEU A 27 -15.25 3.29 -6.17
N PRO A 28 -15.41 4.39 -5.40
CA PRO A 28 -16.49 5.36 -5.64
C PRO A 28 -16.42 5.89 -7.08
N ASP A 29 -17.56 6.30 -7.63
CA ASP A 29 -17.68 6.76 -9.02
C ASP A 29 -16.63 7.85 -9.37
N ASP A 30 -16.46 8.83 -8.49
CA ASP A 30 -15.51 9.95 -8.65
C ASP A 30 -14.04 9.52 -8.69
N TYR A 31 -13.72 8.29 -8.27
CA TYR A 31 -12.36 7.74 -8.27
C TYR A 31 -12.13 6.71 -9.40
N ARG A 32 -13.10 6.53 -10.31
CA ARG A 32 -12.94 5.62 -11.47
C ARG A 32 -12.25 6.33 -12.64
N VAL A 33 -10.92 6.32 -12.61
CA VAL A 33 -10.08 7.07 -13.56
C VAL A 33 -9.54 6.25 -14.74
N HIS A 34 -9.85 4.96 -14.81
CA HIS A 34 -9.34 4.02 -15.81
C HIS A 34 -10.40 3.52 -16.80
N GLY A 35 -11.53 4.21 -16.86
CA GLY A 35 -12.71 3.80 -17.65
C GLY A 35 -13.89 3.46 -16.75
N GLU A 36 -15.10 3.56 -17.32
CA GLU A 36 -16.36 3.32 -16.59
C GLU A 36 -16.53 1.85 -16.16
N ASP A 37 -15.91 0.92 -16.88
CA ASP A 37 -15.94 -0.51 -16.62
C ASP A 37 -14.92 -0.95 -15.55
N ILE A 38 -13.91 -0.13 -15.26
CA ILE A 38 -12.91 -0.38 -14.23
C ILE A 38 -13.35 0.25 -12.91
N VAL A 39 -13.86 -0.59 -12.01
CA VAL A 39 -14.51 -0.15 -10.77
C VAL A 39 -13.76 -0.56 -9.53
N VAL A 40 -12.72 -1.38 -9.63
CA VAL A 40 -12.02 -1.97 -8.47
C VAL A 40 -10.51 -1.89 -8.63
N VAL A 41 -9.82 -1.67 -7.52
CA VAL A 41 -8.37 -1.86 -7.38
C VAL A 41 -8.08 -2.95 -6.35
N SER A 42 -7.21 -3.90 -6.70
CA SER A 42 -6.65 -4.87 -5.77
C SER A 42 -5.15 -4.65 -5.65
N PHE A 43 -4.63 -4.64 -4.43
CA PHE A 43 -3.20 -4.39 -4.17
C PHE A 43 -2.55 -5.60 -3.51
N PHE A 44 -1.32 -5.90 -3.95
CA PHE A 44 -0.52 -7.06 -3.57
C PHE A 44 0.91 -6.63 -3.25
N ALA A 45 1.51 -7.28 -2.26
CA ALA A 45 2.89 -7.04 -1.85
C ALA A 45 3.59 -8.35 -1.44
N THR A 46 4.88 -8.28 -1.16
CA THR A 46 5.61 -9.34 -0.46
C THR A 46 4.94 -9.67 0.88
N ALA A 47 4.92 -10.96 1.22
CA ALA A 47 4.44 -11.38 2.53
C ALA A 47 5.35 -10.85 3.67
N PRO A 48 4.81 -10.45 4.83
CA PRO A 48 5.61 -9.86 5.91
C PRO A 48 6.77 -10.72 6.41
N ASP A 49 6.57 -12.03 6.45
CA ASP A 49 7.57 -13.04 6.84
C ASP A 49 8.72 -13.18 5.83
N HIS A 50 8.54 -12.67 4.62
CA HIS A 50 9.55 -12.61 3.56
C HIS A 50 10.02 -11.18 3.27
N ASN A 51 9.59 -10.21 4.08
CA ASN A 51 9.83 -8.78 3.83
C ASN A 51 11.07 -8.22 4.55
N ASP A 52 11.91 -9.07 5.14
CA ASP A 52 13.15 -8.66 5.80
C ASP A 52 14.37 -9.02 4.93
N GLY A 53 14.94 -8.02 4.25
CA GLY A 53 16.24 -8.12 3.60
C GLY A 53 16.27 -8.19 2.07
N GLY A 54 15.11 -8.08 1.40
CA GLY A 54 14.98 -8.18 -0.07
C GLY A 54 15.26 -9.59 -0.58
N ALA A 55 14.41 -10.13 -1.45
CA ALA A 55 14.74 -11.38 -2.12
C ALA A 55 16.00 -11.18 -3.00
N PRO A 56 16.96 -12.13 -3.02
CA PRO A 56 18.08 -12.05 -3.96
C PRO A 56 17.57 -12.01 -5.41
N ASP A 57 18.21 -11.20 -6.26
CA ASP A 57 17.90 -11.19 -7.70
C ASP A 57 18.41 -12.49 -8.30
N ASP A 58 17.50 -13.37 -8.62
CA ASP A 58 17.81 -14.56 -9.38
C ASP A 58 17.16 -14.42 -10.77
N PRO A 59 17.97 -14.22 -11.83
CA PRO A 59 17.48 -14.10 -13.19
C PRO A 59 16.59 -15.28 -13.63
N GLU A 60 16.87 -16.50 -13.15
CA GLU A 60 16.10 -17.70 -13.50
C GLU A 60 14.71 -17.64 -12.86
N ILE A 61 14.62 -17.20 -11.59
CA ILE A 61 13.35 -16.96 -10.90
C ILE A 61 12.57 -15.85 -11.60
N ARG A 62 13.23 -14.75 -11.98
CA ARG A 62 12.58 -13.62 -12.65
C ARG A 62 12.00 -14.01 -14.00
N GLU A 63 12.77 -14.74 -14.81
CA GLU A 63 12.29 -15.26 -16.09
C GLU A 63 11.13 -16.24 -15.91
N ALA A 64 11.20 -17.13 -14.92
CA ALA A 64 10.11 -18.04 -14.60
C ALA A 64 8.82 -17.31 -14.17
N VAL A 65 8.92 -16.29 -13.31
CA VAL A 65 7.76 -15.44 -12.91
C VAL A 65 7.18 -14.72 -14.12
N MET A 66 8.02 -14.13 -14.97
CA MET A 66 7.57 -13.38 -16.15
C MET A 66 6.97 -14.25 -17.25
N ALA A 67 7.28 -15.55 -17.26
CA ALA A 67 6.67 -16.53 -18.16
C ALA A 67 5.26 -16.98 -17.71
N LEU A 68 4.87 -16.73 -16.46
CA LEU A 68 3.53 -17.06 -15.98
C LEU A 68 2.48 -16.15 -16.61
N PRO A 69 1.25 -16.66 -16.88
CA PRO A 69 0.15 -15.83 -17.32
C PRO A 69 -0.11 -14.68 -16.35
N SER A 70 -0.15 -13.46 -16.87
CA SER A 70 -0.52 -12.27 -16.09
C SER A 70 -1.93 -11.82 -16.42
N HIS A 71 -2.58 -11.23 -15.41
CA HIS A 71 -3.82 -10.50 -15.63
C HIS A 71 -3.57 -9.35 -16.63
N PRO A 72 -4.49 -9.09 -17.60
CA PRO A 72 -4.27 -8.09 -18.65
C PRO A 72 -4.13 -6.66 -18.12
N ARG A 73 -4.67 -6.38 -16.93
CA ARG A 73 -4.58 -5.08 -16.25
C ARG A 73 -3.73 -5.14 -14.98
N LEU A 74 -2.63 -5.89 -15.05
CA LEU A 74 -1.63 -5.95 -14.00
C LEU A 74 -0.63 -4.80 -14.15
N SER A 75 -0.45 -4.06 -13.07
CA SER A 75 0.63 -3.09 -12.91
C SER A 75 1.58 -3.60 -11.85
N ARG A 76 2.88 -3.64 -12.17
CA ARG A 76 3.95 -3.96 -11.23
C ARG A 76 4.70 -2.68 -10.88
N MET A 77 5.07 -2.54 -9.62
CA MET A 77 5.73 -1.37 -9.06
C MET A 77 6.87 -1.84 -8.16
N THR A 78 7.90 -1.01 -8.00
CA THR A 78 8.97 -1.22 -7.04
C THR A 78 9.15 0.00 -6.16
N ASP A 79 9.58 -0.21 -4.92
CA ASP A 79 9.96 0.88 -4.03
C ASP A 79 11.46 1.22 -4.15
N ILE A 80 11.95 2.10 -3.26
CA ILE A 80 13.37 2.48 -3.18
C ILE A 80 14.29 1.36 -2.65
N LEU A 81 13.72 0.29 -2.07
CA LEU A 81 14.43 -0.89 -1.60
C LEU A 81 14.33 -2.05 -2.61
N ASP A 82 13.81 -1.79 -3.81
CA ASP A 82 13.54 -2.77 -4.86
C ASP A 82 12.56 -3.90 -4.47
N TYR A 83 11.70 -3.69 -3.47
CA TYR A 83 10.59 -4.62 -3.21
C TYR A 83 9.52 -4.52 -4.29
N GLU A 84 8.97 -5.68 -4.68
CA GLU A 84 7.94 -5.74 -5.70
C GLU A 84 6.53 -5.62 -5.10
N TYR A 85 5.73 -4.80 -5.77
CA TYR A 85 4.32 -4.59 -5.50
C TYR A 85 3.53 -4.76 -6.78
N ALA A 86 2.27 -5.13 -6.64
CA ALA A 86 1.38 -5.26 -7.79
C ALA A 86 0.01 -4.69 -7.50
N ALA A 87 -0.59 -4.08 -8.52
CA ALA A 87 -1.98 -3.67 -8.53
C ALA A 87 -2.71 -4.33 -9.71
N LEU A 88 -3.95 -4.76 -9.45
CA LEU A 88 -4.89 -5.18 -10.50
C LEU A 88 -6.03 -4.18 -10.57
N LEU A 89 -6.33 -3.74 -11.79
CA LEU A 89 -7.56 -3.02 -12.10
C LEU A 89 -8.62 -4.03 -12.57
N LEU A 90 -9.75 -4.09 -11.87
CA LEU A 90 -10.78 -5.09 -12.09
C LEU A 90 -12.10 -4.46 -12.51
N THR A 91 -12.80 -5.20 -13.37
CA THR A 91 -14.19 -4.92 -13.73
C THR A 91 -15.14 -5.35 -12.61
N LYS A 92 -16.41 -4.92 -12.69
CA LYS A 92 -17.44 -5.36 -11.75
C LYS A 92 -17.65 -6.87 -11.77
N ALA A 93 -17.62 -7.48 -12.96
CA ALA A 93 -17.79 -8.92 -13.12
C ALA A 93 -16.64 -9.73 -12.48
N GLU A 94 -15.40 -9.24 -12.59
CA GLU A 94 -14.25 -9.87 -11.93
C GLU A 94 -14.32 -9.73 -10.40
N TYR A 95 -14.75 -8.57 -9.90
CA TYR A 95 -14.93 -8.34 -8.47
C TYR A 95 -16.03 -9.21 -7.84
N ASP A 96 -17.15 -9.39 -8.54
CA ASP A 96 -18.27 -10.23 -8.08
C ASP A 96 -18.04 -11.73 -8.34
N GLY A 97 -16.95 -12.07 -9.02
CA GLY A 97 -16.57 -13.44 -9.32
C GLY A 97 -16.15 -14.24 -8.08
N ALA A 98 -15.93 -15.54 -8.30
CA ALA A 98 -15.39 -16.40 -7.26
C ALA A 98 -13.95 -15.99 -6.88
N PHE A 99 -13.56 -16.22 -5.63
CA PHE A 99 -12.18 -16.01 -5.20
C PHE A 99 -11.23 -16.88 -6.02
N ALA A 100 -10.18 -16.24 -6.57
CA ALA A 100 -9.09 -16.95 -7.20
C ALA A 100 -8.25 -17.69 -6.14
N THR A 101 -7.86 -18.91 -6.44
CA THR A 101 -6.85 -19.63 -5.65
C THR A 101 -5.49 -18.97 -5.87
N PRO A 102 -4.71 -18.69 -4.80
CA PRO A 102 -3.37 -18.16 -4.95
C PRO A 102 -2.50 -19.15 -5.75
N PRO A 103 -1.56 -18.65 -6.58
CA PRO A 103 -0.67 -19.52 -7.34
C PRO A 103 0.22 -20.33 -6.39
N ALA A 104 0.65 -21.51 -6.83
CA ALA A 104 1.65 -22.27 -6.09
C ALA A 104 3.00 -21.53 -6.11
N PRO A 105 3.82 -21.63 -5.05
CA PRO A 105 5.21 -21.19 -5.11
C PRO A 105 5.96 -21.82 -6.28
N LEU A 106 6.89 -21.06 -6.88
CA LEU A 106 7.75 -21.63 -7.91
C LEU A 106 8.58 -22.77 -7.32
N ALA A 107 8.85 -23.80 -8.12
CA ALA A 107 9.74 -24.89 -7.71
C ALA A 107 11.18 -24.41 -7.43
N LEU A 108 11.56 -23.29 -8.03
CA LEU A 108 12.83 -22.59 -7.80
C LEU A 108 12.84 -21.78 -6.49
N ALA A 109 11.72 -21.70 -5.77
CA ALA A 109 11.68 -21.01 -4.48
C ALA A 109 12.55 -21.77 -3.46
N THR A 110 13.63 -21.12 -3.05
CA THR A 110 14.53 -21.61 -1.99
C THR A 110 14.13 -21.10 -0.60
N ALA A 111 13.28 -20.07 -0.55
CA ALA A 111 12.67 -19.58 0.67
C ALA A 111 11.63 -20.58 1.20
N ASP A 112 11.44 -20.57 2.52
CA ASP A 112 10.35 -21.31 3.14
C ASP A 112 9.01 -20.87 2.53
N ARG A 113 8.02 -21.77 2.57
CA ARG A 113 6.68 -21.45 2.11
C ARG A 113 6.10 -20.31 2.97
N PRO A 114 5.58 -19.21 2.37
CA PRO A 114 4.99 -18.12 3.14
C PRO A 114 3.84 -18.62 4.01
N ARG A 115 3.81 -18.20 5.27
CA ARG A 115 2.80 -18.65 6.26
C ARG A 115 1.37 -18.38 5.81
N TRP A 116 1.15 -17.27 5.10
CA TRP A 116 -0.17 -16.87 4.65
C TRP A 116 -0.82 -17.87 3.68
N LEU A 117 -0.05 -18.69 2.97
CA LEU A 117 -0.61 -19.69 2.07
C LEU A 117 -1.28 -20.86 2.81
N ASP A 118 -1.02 -21.00 4.12
CA ASP A 118 -1.60 -22.06 4.94
C ASP A 118 -2.76 -21.57 5.81
N VAL A 119 -2.70 -20.32 6.27
CA VAL A 119 -3.68 -19.77 7.23
C VAL A 119 -4.42 -18.52 6.73
N GLY A 120 -4.12 -18.03 5.54
CA GLY A 120 -4.64 -16.75 5.05
C GLY A 120 -3.87 -15.55 5.55
N GLY A 121 -3.91 -14.47 4.75
CA GLY A 121 -3.13 -13.26 4.99
C GLY A 121 -3.43 -12.56 6.32
N ALA A 122 -4.72 -12.42 6.66
CA ALA A 122 -5.14 -11.79 7.91
C ALA A 122 -4.66 -12.57 9.14
N CYS A 123 -4.72 -13.91 9.10
CA CYS A 123 -4.27 -14.75 10.21
C CYS A 123 -2.74 -14.71 10.34
N ALA A 124 -2.00 -14.82 9.24
CA ALA A 124 -0.54 -14.75 9.24
C ALA A 124 -0.03 -13.40 9.81
N PHE A 125 -0.64 -12.28 9.41
CA PHE A 125 -0.32 -10.98 10.01
C PHE A 125 -0.65 -10.95 11.51
N PHE A 126 -1.83 -11.44 11.92
CA PHE A 126 -2.23 -11.44 13.32
C PHE A 126 -1.28 -12.27 14.21
N GLU A 127 -0.81 -13.42 13.73
CA GLU A 127 0.18 -14.27 14.41
C GLU A 127 1.51 -13.52 14.63
N ALA A 128 2.01 -12.82 13.61
CA ALA A 128 3.28 -12.08 13.66
C ALA A 128 3.19 -10.70 14.34
N ALA A 129 2.00 -10.09 14.35
CA ALA A 129 1.80 -8.70 14.78
C ALA A 129 2.17 -8.47 16.26
N ALA A 130 2.74 -7.30 16.52
CA ALA A 130 2.95 -6.81 17.87
C ALA A 130 1.62 -6.69 18.65
N PRO A 131 1.63 -6.76 19.99
CA PRO A 131 0.39 -6.73 20.79
C PRO A 131 -0.53 -5.53 20.54
N TYR A 132 0.02 -4.36 20.16
CA TYR A 132 -0.79 -3.18 19.86
C TYR A 132 -1.53 -3.33 18.51
N ALA A 133 -0.87 -3.89 17.49
CA ALA A 133 -1.46 -4.11 16.18
C ALA A 133 -2.54 -5.21 16.22
N ARG A 134 -2.37 -6.23 17.06
CA ARG A 134 -3.42 -7.24 17.31
C ARG A 134 -4.73 -6.64 17.84
N LYS A 135 -4.64 -5.58 18.67
CA LYS A 135 -5.82 -4.89 19.23
C LYS A 135 -6.60 -4.07 18.19
N MET A 136 -6.02 -3.83 17.01
CA MET A 136 -6.71 -3.15 15.91
C MET A 136 -7.73 -4.07 15.22
N PHE A 137 -7.62 -5.39 15.41
CA PHE A 137 -8.63 -6.34 14.97
C PHE A 137 -9.77 -6.39 15.99
N ALA A 138 -11.01 -6.27 15.51
CA ALA A 138 -12.20 -6.44 16.35
C ALA A 138 -12.30 -7.84 16.97
N ALA A 139 -11.77 -8.85 16.28
CA ALA A 139 -11.65 -10.23 16.74
C ALA A 139 -10.53 -10.95 15.96
N PRO A 140 -9.91 -12.01 16.51
CA PRO A 140 -8.94 -12.82 15.78
C PRO A 140 -9.48 -13.27 14.41
N PRO A 141 -8.73 -13.11 13.32
CA PRO A 141 -9.13 -13.57 11.98
C PRO A 141 -9.27 -15.09 11.91
N ARG A 142 -10.15 -15.58 11.05
CA ARG A 142 -10.21 -17.01 10.73
C ARG A 142 -8.96 -17.44 9.94
N ALA A 143 -8.50 -18.66 10.20
CA ALA A 143 -7.39 -19.27 9.47
C ALA A 143 -7.88 -19.82 8.12
N ASP A 144 -8.19 -18.93 7.18
CA ASP A 144 -8.77 -19.24 5.86
C ASP A 144 -8.24 -18.26 4.80
N LEU A 145 -7.88 -18.77 3.61
CA LEU A 145 -7.45 -17.96 2.45
C LEU A 145 -8.54 -17.00 1.95
N ALA A 146 -9.82 -17.33 2.17
CA ALA A 146 -10.97 -16.53 1.80
C ALA A 146 -11.43 -15.57 2.91
N GLU A 147 -10.74 -15.50 4.05
CA GLU A 147 -11.07 -14.54 5.11
C GLU A 147 -10.97 -13.11 4.56
N THR A 148 -12.09 -12.41 4.61
CA THR A 148 -12.21 -11.01 4.19
C THR A 148 -13.01 -10.23 5.22
N ARG A 149 -12.75 -8.94 5.30
CA ARG A 149 -13.49 -8.01 6.17
C ARG A 149 -14.03 -6.88 5.32
N ALA A 150 -15.29 -6.54 5.54
CA ALA A 150 -15.88 -5.38 4.89
C ALA A 150 -15.20 -4.10 5.40
N ILE A 151 -14.87 -3.21 4.47
CA ILE A 151 -14.33 -1.88 4.77
C ILE A 151 -15.45 -0.88 4.49
N ALA A 152 -15.70 0.02 5.44
CA ALA A 152 -16.64 1.11 5.27
C ALA A 152 -15.90 2.37 4.85
N LEU A 153 -16.49 3.12 3.91
CA LEU A 153 -16.00 4.42 3.46
C LEU A 153 -16.99 5.50 3.92
N THR A 154 -16.46 6.56 4.51
CA THR A 154 -17.25 7.73 4.90
C THR A 154 -16.71 8.95 4.17
N PRO A 155 -17.56 9.76 3.51
CA PRO A 155 -17.12 10.95 2.81
C PRO A 155 -16.44 11.97 3.74
N ARG A 156 -15.33 12.54 3.27
CA ARG A 156 -14.54 13.58 3.95
C ARG A 156 -14.81 14.95 3.30
N ALA A 157 -16.05 15.44 3.44
CA ALA A 157 -16.57 16.55 2.64
C ALA A 157 -15.87 17.91 2.85
N SER A 158 -15.24 18.13 3.99
CA SER A 158 -14.59 19.40 4.35
C SER A 158 -13.07 19.39 4.14
N ASP A 159 -12.53 18.40 3.43
CA ASP A 159 -11.11 18.32 3.17
C ASP A 159 -10.66 19.37 2.14
N PRO A 160 -9.82 20.35 2.51
CA PRO A 160 -9.31 21.35 1.58
C PRO A 160 -8.36 20.76 0.52
N ASN A 161 -7.90 19.52 0.68
CA ASN A 161 -7.07 18.82 -0.30
C ASN A 161 -7.86 17.88 -1.21
N ALA A 162 -9.19 17.81 -1.08
CA ALA A 162 -10.01 17.04 -2.02
C ALA A 162 -9.73 17.48 -3.47
N GLY A 163 -9.43 16.51 -4.34
CA GLY A 163 -9.11 16.76 -5.76
C GLY A 163 -7.73 17.36 -6.03
N LYS A 164 -6.88 17.57 -5.02
CA LYS A 164 -5.50 18.10 -5.20
C LYS A 164 -4.47 16.98 -5.09
N GLY A 165 -3.47 17.02 -5.97
CA GLY A 165 -2.34 16.10 -5.93
C GLY A 165 -1.44 16.42 -4.72
N PRO A 166 -1.13 15.45 -3.84
CA PRO A 166 -0.17 15.61 -2.77
C PRO A 166 1.21 15.98 -3.30
N GLN A 167 1.83 16.98 -2.67
CA GLN A 167 3.17 17.46 -2.98
C GLN A 167 3.81 18.05 -1.73
N ASP A 168 5.09 17.76 -1.51
CA ASP A 168 5.92 18.45 -0.51
C ASP A 168 6.49 19.75 -1.11
N GLU A 169 6.28 20.88 -0.44
CA GLU A 169 6.68 22.20 -0.96
C GLU A 169 8.19 22.38 -1.13
N HIS A 170 9.01 21.59 -0.42
CA HIS A 170 10.46 21.68 -0.44
C HIS A 170 11.12 20.81 -1.50
N VAL A 171 10.45 19.74 -1.96
CA VAL A 171 11.02 18.77 -2.90
C VAL A 171 10.18 18.54 -4.16
N ARG A 172 9.02 19.21 -4.30
CA ARG A 172 8.15 19.09 -5.48
C ARG A 172 8.87 19.37 -6.79
N GLN A 173 8.52 18.59 -7.81
CA GLN A 173 9.04 18.74 -9.16
C GLN A 173 8.02 19.41 -10.09
N ASN A 174 6.72 19.13 -9.92
CA ASN A 174 5.68 19.76 -10.73
C ASN A 174 5.21 21.11 -10.15
N PRO A 175 4.46 21.91 -10.95
CA PRO A 175 3.82 23.13 -10.46
C PRO A 175 2.94 22.88 -9.22
N PRO A 176 2.76 23.88 -8.34
CA PRO A 176 2.00 23.70 -7.11
C PRO A 176 0.54 23.38 -7.40
N THR A 177 0.00 22.37 -6.72
CA THR A 177 -1.43 21.99 -6.78
C THR A 177 -2.30 22.79 -5.81
N GLY A 178 -1.70 23.60 -4.92
CA GLY A 178 -2.39 24.22 -3.79
C GLY A 178 -2.74 23.24 -2.67
N TYR A 179 -2.09 22.07 -2.66
CA TYR A 179 -2.14 21.11 -1.57
C TYR A 179 -1.49 21.71 -0.32
N GLN A 180 -2.08 21.47 0.85
CA GLN A 180 -1.57 21.97 2.12
C GLN A 180 -1.31 20.83 3.12
N PRO A 181 -0.26 20.93 3.95
CA PRO A 181 -0.02 19.94 5.01
C PRO A 181 -1.18 19.91 6.03
N TYR A 182 -1.36 18.77 6.70
CA TYR A 182 -2.33 18.63 7.80
C TYR A 182 -1.90 19.36 9.09
N TYR A 183 -0.66 19.85 9.12
CA TYR A 183 -0.06 20.56 10.23
C TYR A 183 0.49 21.92 9.80
N TYR A 184 0.76 22.76 10.79
CA TYR A 184 1.48 24.02 10.62
C TYR A 184 2.36 24.29 11.83
N TYR A 185 3.31 25.22 11.69
CA TYR A 185 4.11 25.73 12.79
C TYR A 185 3.69 27.15 13.15
N VAL A 186 3.37 27.40 14.42
CA VAL A 186 3.05 28.75 14.91
C VAL A 186 4.22 29.70 14.59
N GLY A 187 3.91 30.80 13.92
CA GLY A 187 4.90 31.78 13.48
C GLY A 187 5.85 31.28 12.37
N GLY A 188 5.58 30.13 11.75
CA GLY A 188 6.42 29.55 10.70
C GLY A 188 7.74 28.98 11.20
N VAL A 189 7.88 28.70 12.50
CA VAL A 189 9.14 28.22 13.10
C VAL A 189 9.06 26.72 13.42
N PRO A 190 9.77 25.84 12.67
CA PRO A 190 9.76 24.41 12.90
C PRO A 190 10.29 24.03 14.28
N SER A 191 9.39 23.65 15.18
CA SER A 191 9.73 23.13 16.50
C SER A 191 8.56 22.31 17.05
N ARG A 192 8.84 21.40 17.97
CA ARG A 192 7.79 20.62 18.64
C ARG A 192 6.78 21.54 19.36
N ASP A 193 7.26 22.62 19.97
CA ASP A 193 6.41 23.53 20.74
C ASP A 193 5.51 24.40 19.84
N ASN A 194 5.90 24.59 18.57
CA ASN A 194 5.14 25.34 17.57
C ASN A 194 4.28 24.44 16.68
N PHE A 195 4.47 23.12 16.69
CA PHE A 195 3.71 22.19 15.87
C PHE A 195 2.22 22.19 16.27
N ARG A 196 1.34 22.37 15.29
CA ARG A 196 -0.11 22.32 15.47
C ARG A 196 -0.74 21.56 14.32
N LEU A 197 -1.82 20.86 14.59
CA LEU A 197 -2.68 20.31 13.56
C LEU A 197 -3.71 21.35 13.16
N HIS A 198 -4.08 21.39 11.88
CA HIS A 198 -5.24 22.16 11.48
C HIS A 198 -6.52 21.56 12.04
N ASP A 199 -7.47 22.41 12.46
CA ASP A 199 -8.78 21.97 13.00
C ASP A 199 -9.54 21.10 12.00
N TRP A 200 -9.48 21.45 10.71
CA TRP A 200 -10.09 20.67 9.65
C TRP A 200 -9.47 19.28 9.51
N SER A 201 -8.26 19.05 10.05
CA SER A 201 -7.53 17.79 9.90
C SER A 201 -7.78 16.78 11.03
N LYS A 202 -8.21 17.24 12.21
CA LYS A 202 -8.08 16.49 13.47
C LYS A 202 -8.77 15.12 13.46
N ASP A 203 -9.90 14.99 12.77
CA ASP A 203 -10.76 13.80 12.79
C ASP A 203 -10.53 12.86 11.59
N HIS A 204 -9.47 13.09 10.81
CA HIS A 204 -9.18 12.24 9.67
C HIS A 204 -8.59 10.90 10.09
N ALA A 205 -9.23 9.83 9.63
CA ALA A 205 -8.71 8.48 9.72
C ALA A 205 -7.40 8.34 8.91
N HIS A 206 -6.54 7.41 9.32
CA HIS A 206 -5.26 7.18 8.65
C HIS A 206 -5.41 6.51 7.28
N ASN A 207 -6.38 5.61 7.13
CA ASN A 207 -6.67 4.95 5.85
C ASN A 207 -7.74 5.75 5.09
N HIS A 208 -7.43 6.23 3.90
CA HIS A 208 -8.39 7.04 3.12
C HIS A 208 -8.07 7.10 1.62
N LEU A 209 -9.08 7.47 0.83
CA LEU A 209 -8.95 7.79 -0.58
C LEU A 209 -8.77 9.29 -0.78
N GLY A 210 -7.72 9.69 -1.51
CA GLY A 210 -7.42 11.08 -1.84
C GLY A 210 -7.32 12.00 -0.63
N GLY A 211 -7.36 13.31 -0.86
CA GLY A 211 -7.46 14.29 0.23
C GLY A 211 -6.12 14.59 0.91
N THR A 212 -6.10 14.91 2.21
CA THR A 212 -4.83 15.15 2.92
C THR A 212 -4.24 13.86 3.43
N MET A 213 -3.05 13.57 2.91
CA MET A 213 -2.12 12.53 3.32
C MET A 213 -1.49 12.79 4.69
N ARG A 214 -1.13 11.71 5.39
CA ARG A 214 -0.39 11.69 6.66
C ARG A 214 0.77 10.71 6.63
N PRO A 215 1.75 10.90 5.72
CA PRO A 215 2.86 9.97 5.62
C PRO A 215 3.72 10.05 6.88
N CYS A 216 4.34 8.93 7.27
CA CYS A 216 5.30 8.92 8.38
C CYS A 216 6.54 9.78 8.10
N GLN A 217 6.86 10.01 6.82
CA GLN A 217 8.02 10.78 6.37
C GLN A 217 7.59 11.89 5.39
N ALA A 218 8.30 12.08 4.28
CA ALA A 218 8.01 13.13 3.30
C ALA A 218 6.69 12.85 2.56
N VAL A 219 6.05 13.90 2.05
CA VAL A 219 4.86 13.77 1.20
C VAL A 219 5.30 13.40 -0.23
N PRO A 220 5.04 12.17 -0.70
CA PRO A 220 5.33 11.80 -2.09
C PRO A 220 4.45 12.60 -3.05
N GLU A 221 4.99 12.82 -4.24
CA GLU A 221 4.28 13.50 -5.31
C GLU A 221 3.34 12.53 -6.05
N MET A 222 2.02 12.74 -5.89
CA MET A 222 0.98 11.83 -6.40
C MET A 222 -0.16 12.60 -7.08
N SER A 223 -0.93 11.90 -7.90
CA SER A 223 -2.22 12.36 -8.38
C SER A 223 -3.24 12.45 -7.23
N PRO A 224 -4.38 13.15 -7.40
CA PRO A 224 -5.46 13.15 -6.41
C PRO A 224 -6.13 11.78 -6.18
N PHE A 225 -5.84 10.79 -7.03
CA PHE A 225 -6.48 9.48 -7.07
C PHE A 225 -5.57 8.42 -6.46
N TYR A 226 -5.42 8.51 -5.14
CA TYR A 226 -4.59 7.59 -4.37
C TYR A 226 -5.35 7.02 -3.18
N ILE A 227 -4.86 5.91 -2.65
CA ILE A 227 -5.19 5.41 -1.32
C ILE A 227 -3.96 5.54 -0.43
N GLU A 228 -4.12 6.13 0.76
CA GLU A 228 -3.16 5.98 1.85
C GLU A 228 -3.67 4.92 2.82
N PHE A 229 -2.76 4.06 3.26
CA PHE A 229 -3.09 2.97 4.16
C PHE A 229 -1.91 2.58 5.08
N GLU A 230 -2.27 2.21 6.30
CA GLU A 230 -1.38 1.72 7.34
C GLU A 230 -1.07 0.22 7.14
N GLU A 231 0.02 -0.27 7.73
CA GLU A 231 0.41 -1.69 7.71
C GLU A 231 -0.76 -2.63 8.04
N TYR A 232 -1.52 -2.30 9.08
CA TYR A 232 -2.61 -3.13 9.58
C TYR A 232 -3.82 -3.21 8.64
N PHE A 233 -3.92 -2.30 7.66
CA PHE A 233 -5.03 -2.31 6.70
C PHE A 233 -4.90 -3.46 5.70
N GLY A 234 -3.68 -3.77 5.28
CA GLY A 234 -3.39 -4.85 4.34
C GLY A 234 -2.54 -5.99 4.91
N GLY A 235 -2.11 -5.89 6.17
CA GLY A 235 -1.25 -6.88 6.82
C GLY A 235 0.18 -6.87 6.28
N TYR A 236 0.76 -5.68 6.12
CA TYR A 236 2.09 -5.47 5.56
C TYR A 236 3.14 -5.18 6.63
N ASN A 237 4.42 -5.16 6.24
CA ASN A 237 5.54 -4.71 7.07
C ASN A 237 6.21 -3.51 6.39
N PHE A 238 5.88 -2.31 6.83
CA PHE A 238 6.47 -1.03 6.48
C PHE A 238 7.33 -0.48 7.64
N GLY A 239 7.84 -1.33 8.54
CA GLY A 239 8.65 -0.88 9.68
C GLY A 239 7.92 0.06 10.65
N GLY A 240 6.62 -0.15 10.87
CA GLY A 240 5.77 0.65 11.76
C GLY A 240 5.23 1.94 11.13
N GLY A 241 5.30 2.10 9.81
CA GLY A 241 4.78 3.26 9.10
C GLY A 241 3.61 2.95 8.16
N ASN A 242 3.52 3.68 7.05
CA ASN A 242 2.38 3.64 6.15
C ASN A 242 2.79 3.78 4.68
N ALA A 243 1.83 3.51 3.79
CA ALA A 243 2.05 3.48 2.35
C ALA A 243 0.95 4.20 1.58
N GLN A 244 1.29 4.62 0.37
CA GLN A 244 0.41 5.30 -0.54
C GLN A 244 0.49 4.65 -1.93
N LEU A 245 -0.68 4.41 -2.52
CA LEU A 245 -0.82 3.91 -3.89
C LEU A 245 -1.62 4.93 -4.72
N ASP A 246 -0.94 5.63 -5.61
CA ASP A 246 -1.56 6.40 -6.70
C ASP A 246 -2.02 5.42 -7.76
N PHE A 247 -3.31 5.07 -7.73
CA PHE A 247 -3.85 4.11 -8.67
C PHE A 247 -4.19 4.73 -10.01
N LYS A 248 -4.10 6.04 -10.21
CA LYS A 248 -4.20 6.64 -11.56
C LYS A 248 -2.90 6.43 -12.33
N ASP A 249 -1.78 6.80 -11.71
CA ASP A 249 -0.47 6.74 -12.36
C ASP A 249 0.28 5.43 -12.07
N MET A 250 -0.28 4.55 -11.22
CA MET A 250 0.35 3.31 -10.75
C MET A 250 1.71 3.56 -10.12
N LYS A 251 1.73 4.50 -9.16
CA LYS A 251 2.91 4.81 -8.34
C LYS A 251 2.66 4.37 -6.91
N PHE A 252 3.69 3.76 -6.32
CA PHE A 252 3.67 3.30 -4.95
C PHE A 252 4.81 3.96 -4.17
N ASP A 253 4.50 4.41 -2.96
CA ASP A 253 5.47 4.94 -2.00
C ASP A 253 5.11 4.43 -0.60
N TRP A 254 6.10 4.34 0.27
CA TRP A 254 5.90 4.00 1.67
C TRP A 254 7.04 4.55 2.52
N ALA A 255 6.76 4.69 3.81
CA ALA A 255 7.71 5.17 4.78
C ALA A 255 7.67 4.34 6.07
N CYS A 256 8.83 4.13 6.69
CA CYS A 256 8.91 3.57 8.04
C CYS A 256 8.70 4.63 9.13
N GLY A 257 8.18 4.19 10.28
CA GLY A 257 7.90 5.01 11.46
C GLY A 257 9.06 5.19 12.43
#